data_AF-A0A836P0E0-F1
#
_entry.id   AF-A0A836P0E0-F1
#
_cell.length_a   1.000
_cell.length_b   1.000
_cell.length_c   1.000
_cell.angle_alpha   90.00
_cell.angle_beta   90.00
_cell.angle_gamma   90.00
#
_symmetry.space_group_name_H-M   'P 1'
#
loop_
_entity.id
_entity.type
_entity.pdbx_description
1 polymer ?
#
loop_
_entity_poly.entity_id
_entity_poly.type
_entity_poly.pdbx_seq_one_letter_code
_entity_poly.pdbx_strand_id
1 'polypeptide(L)'
;STLLAELRRYRESLDLEPYPVPTETLPVVMSVVDARRGKELTPRAIGKLVADLSNAAMRDCPDEHIRDQINRMSTHWLRHTFGGHRMRMGAALETTQDELGHADPKTTRIYTPTVDANRRRDAEKL
;
A
#
# COMPACT_ATOMS: atom_id res chain seq x y z
N SER A 1 1.27 8.05 14.59
CA SER A 1 1.40 7.38 13.28
C SER A 1 0.07 6.69 12.97
N THR A 2 -0.53 6.96 11.79
CA THR A 2 -1.79 6.33 11.36
C THR A 2 -1.68 4.81 11.33
N LEU A 3 -0.54 4.26 10.90
CA LEU A 3 -0.31 2.80 10.86
C LEU A 3 -0.44 2.16 12.25
N LEU A 4 0.15 2.76 13.29
CA LEU A 4 0.06 2.24 14.66
C LEU A 4 -1.36 2.35 15.21
N ALA A 5 -2.12 3.38 14.81
CA ALA A 5 -3.52 3.50 15.18
C ALA A 5 -4.39 2.41 14.53
N GLU A 6 -4.15 2.11 13.24
CA GLU A 6 -4.84 1.02 12.55
C GLU A 6 -4.45 -0.36 13.10
N LEU A 7 -3.18 -0.58 13.43
CA LEU A 7 -2.73 -1.81 14.09
C LEU A 7 -3.45 -2.01 15.43
N ARG A 8 -3.53 -0.95 16.24
CA ARG A 8 -4.24 -0.97 17.52
C ARG A 8 -5.71 -1.31 17.32
N ARG A 9 -6.40 -0.63 16.40
CA ARG A 9 -7.81 -0.88 16.10
C ARG A 9 -8.06 -2.32 15.64
N TYR A 10 -7.18 -2.85 14.80
CA TYR A 10 -7.24 -4.23 14.35
C TYR A 10 -7.10 -5.21 15.52
N ARG A 11 -6.11 -5.01 16.40
CA ARG A 11 -5.86 -5.89 17.55
C ARG A 11 -7.00 -5.83 18.57
N GLU A 12 -7.50 -4.64 18.88
CA GLU A 12 -8.65 -4.45 19.77
C GLU A 12 -9.91 -5.13 19.19
N SER A 13 -10.10 -5.14 17.86
CA SER A 13 -11.21 -5.88 17.23
C SER A 13 -11.12 -7.40 17.34
N LEU A 14 -9.97 -7.93 17.77
CA LEU A 14 -9.71 -9.34 18.03
C LEU A 14 -9.58 -9.63 19.53
N ASP A 15 -9.97 -8.68 20.39
CA ASP A 15 -9.83 -8.76 21.85
C ASP A 15 -8.38 -8.98 22.31
N LEU A 16 -7.41 -8.41 21.58
CA LEU A 16 -5.99 -8.43 21.91
C LEU A 16 -5.51 -7.10 22.51
N GLU A 17 -4.39 -7.17 23.22
CA GLU A 17 -3.66 -5.98 23.68
C GLU A 17 -3.34 -5.02 22.51
N PRO A 18 -3.41 -3.69 22.69
CA PRO A 18 -3.22 -2.69 21.64
C PRO A 18 -1.92 -2.83 20.83
N TYR A 19 -0.88 -3.37 21.45
CA TYR A 19 0.43 -3.62 20.85
C TYR A 19 0.89 -5.05 21.14
N PRO A 20 1.69 -5.66 20.25
CA PRO A 20 2.30 -6.96 20.52
C PRO A 20 3.25 -6.89 21.72
N VAL A 21 3.24 -7.92 22.56
CA VAL A 21 4.23 -8.08 23.64
C VAL A 21 5.41 -8.94 23.15
N PRO A 22 6.63 -8.77 23.69
CA PRO A 22 7.82 -9.50 23.21
C PRO A 22 7.71 -11.04 23.23
N THR A 23 6.83 -11.59 24.08
CA THR A 23 6.60 -13.04 24.21
C THR A 23 5.47 -13.56 23.32
N GLU A 24 4.78 -12.69 22.59
CA GLU A 24 3.67 -13.06 21.71
C GLU A 24 4.18 -13.75 20.44
N THR A 25 3.60 -14.90 20.11
CA THR A 25 3.91 -15.66 18.89
C THR A 25 2.83 -15.53 17.82
N LEU A 26 1.81 -14.70 18.06
CA LEU A 26 0.76 -14.44 17.09
C LEU A 26 1.31 -13.65 15.89
N PRO A 27 0.87 -13.97 14.67
CA PRO A 27 1.16 -13.15 13.50
C PRO A 27 0.66 -11.72 13.68
N VAL A 28 1.43 -10.74 13.20
CA VAL A 28 1.00 -9.32 13.20
C VAL A 28 -0.32 -9.11 12.47
N VAL A 29 -0.55 -9.89 11.39
CA VAL A 29 -1.81 -9.94 10.66
C VAL A 29 -2.26 -11.39 10.53
N MET A 30 -3.36 -11.70 11.21
CA MET A 30 -3.99 -13.01 11.25
C MET A 30 -5.16 -13.12 10.27
N SER A 31 -5.52 -14.36 9.92
CA SER A 31 -6.75 -14.64 9.21
C SER A 31 -7.98 -14.27 10.04
N VAL A 32 -8.91 -13.54 9.43
CA VAL A 32 -10.22 -13.19 10.01
C VAL A 32 -11.31 -14.22 9.69
N VAL A 33 -10.96 -15.28 8.95
CA VAL A 33 -11.87 -16.41 8.69
C VAL A 33 -11.84 -17.30 9.93
N ASP A 34 -13.01 -17.58 10.52
CA ASP A 34 -13.10 -18.31 11.79
C ASP A 34 -12.36 -19.66 11.78
N ALA A 35 -12.48 -20.43 10.68
CA ALA A 35 -11.79 -21.71 10.52
C ALA A 35 -10.25 -21.61 10.55
N ARG A 36 -9.68 -20.43 10.36
CA ARG A 36 -8.23 -20.16 10.34
C ARG A 36 -7.82 -19.05 11.32
N ARG A 37 -8.70 -18.65 12.24
CA ARG A 37 -8.43 -17.62 13.24
C ARG A 37 -7.16 -17.97 14.01
N GLY A 38 -6.31 -16.97 14.26
CA GLY A 38 -5.01 -17.17 14.92
C GLY A 38 -3.87 -17.61 14.00
N LYS A 39 -4.14 -17.97 12.73
CA LYS A 39 -3.12 -18.29 11.73
C LYS A 39 -2.73 -17.06 10.93
N GLU A 40 -1.52 -17.07 10.39
CA GLU A 40 -1.02 -16.01 9.51
C GLU A 40 -1.91 -15.82 8.27
N LEU A 41 -2.09 -14.57 7.88
CA LEU A 41 -2.78 -14.24 6.64
C LEU A 41 -1.85 -14.53 5.46
N THR A 42 -2.33 -15.33 4.50
CA THR A 42 -1.51 -15.70 3.33
C THR A 42 -1.57 -14.60 2.26
N PRO A 43 -0.54 -14.47 1.39
CA PRO A 43 -0.57 -13.53 0.27
C PRO A 43 -1.80 -13.69 -0.64
N ARG A 44 -2.24 -14.94 -0.85
CA ARG A 44 -3.46 -15.25 -1.62
C ARG A 44 -4.71 -14.70 -0.94
N ALA A 45 -4.81 -14.81 0.38
CA ALA A 45 -5.93 -14.26 1.14
C ALA A 45 -5.94 -12.72 1.07
N ILE A 46 -4.78 -12.07 1.16
CA ILE A 46 -4.66 -10.62 0.98
C ILE A 46 -5.13 -10.21 -0.43
N GLY A 47 -4.65 -10.92 -1.46
CA GLY A 47 -5.09 -10.68 -2.84
C GLY A 47 -6.60 -10.79 -3.01
N LYS A 48 -7.22 -11.80 -2.39
CA LYS A 48 -8.68 -11.96 -2.39
C LYS A 48 -9.39 -10.81 -1.68
N LEU A 49 -8.91 -10.38 -0.51
CA LEU A 49 -9.51 -9.24 0.21
C LEU A 49 -9.47 -7.96 -0.63
N VAL A 50 -8.35 -7.68 -1.31
CA VAL A 50 -8.24 -6.52 -2.20
C VAL A 50 -9.20 -6.62 -3.39
N ALA A 51 -9.34 -7.81 -3.98
CA ALA A 51 -10.30 -8.04 -5.07
C ALA A 51 -11.76 -7.88 -4.60
N ASP A 52 -12.10 -8.40 -3.42
CA ASP A 52 -13.44 -8.28 -2.85
C ASP A 52 -13.76 -6.80 -2.53
N LEU A 53 -12.79 -6.04 -2.02
CA LEU A 53 -12.90 -4.60 -1.80
C LEU A 53 -13.07 -3.83 -3.12
N SER A 54 -12.27 -4.12 -4.14
CA SER A 54 -12.39 -3.52 -5.47
C SER A 54 -13.78 -3.77 -6.06
N ASN A 55 -14.27 -5.01 -5.99
CA ASN A 55 -15.62 -5.36 -6.44
C ASN A 55 -16.72 -4.60 -5.67
N ALA A 56 -16.56 -4.40 -4.36
CA ALA A 56 -17.49 -3.61 -3.57
C ALA A 56 -17.47 -2.14 -3.98
N ALA A 57 -16.29 -1.53 -4.04
CA ALA A 57 -16.12 -0.14 -4.43
C ALA A 57 -16.65 0.13 -5.86
N MET A 58 -16.46 -0.82 -6.79
CA MET A 58 -17.00 -0.71 -8.14
C MET A 58 -18.52 -0.69 -8.18
N ARG A 59 -19.23 -1.40 -7.28
CA ARG A 59 -20.70 -1.36 -7.23
C ARG A 59 -21.23 0.01 -6.83
N ASP A 60 -20.51 0.67 -5.93
CA ASP A 60 -20.92 1.96 -5.35
C ASP A 60 -20.38 3.18 -6.14
N CYS A 61 -19.53 2.97 -7.14
CA CYS A 61 -18.93 4.02 -7.95
C CYS A 61 -19.77 4.30 -9.22
N PRO A 62 -20.48 5.44 -9.34
CA PRO A 62 -21.29 5.74 -10.53
C PRO A 62 -20.43 6.10 -11.75
N ASP A 63 -19.29 6.75 -11.53
CA ASP A 63 -18.38 7.21 -12.59
C ASP A 63 -17.65 6.04 -13.25
N GLU A 64 -17.76 5.91 -14.57
CA GLU A 64 -17.17 4.83 -15.34
C GLU A 64 -15.64 4.89 -15.36
N HIS A 65 -15.05 6.09 -15.44
CA HIS A 65 -13.62 6.27 -15.48
C HIS A 65 -12.98 5.86 -14.15
N ILE A 66 -13.56 6.29 -13.03
CA ILE A 66 -13.10 5.91 -11.70
C ILE A 66 -13.30 4.40 -11.50
N ARG A 67 -14.41 3.83 -11.99
CA ARG A 67 -14.66 2.37 -11.91
C ARG A 67 -13.58 1.55 -12.62
N ASP A 68 -13.13 1.96 -13.81
CA ASP A 68 -12.01 1.29 -14.50
C ASP A 68 -10.71 1.38 -13.71
N GLN A 69 -10.44 2.51 -13.03
CA GLN A 69 -9.29 2.62 -12.14
C GLN A 69 -9.39 1.65 -10.95
N ILE A 70 -10.56 1.53 -10.33
CA ILE A 70 -10.82 0.59 -9.22
C ILE A 70 -10.66 -0.86 -9.69
N ASN A 71 -11.10 -1.20 -10.89
CA ASN A 71 -10.98 -2.55 -11.47
C ASN A 71 -9.51 -3.02 -11.59
N ARG A 72 -8.58 -2.08 -11.76
CA ARG A 72 -7.13 -2.37 -11.84
C ARG A 72 -6.46 -2.52 -10.46
N MET A 73 -7.21 -2.34 -9.37
CA MET A 73 -6.67 -2.45 -8.03
C MET A 73 -6.17 -3.86 -7.74
N SER A 74 -4.98 -3.93 -7.18
CA SER A 74 -4.31 -5.15 -6.72
C SER A 74 -3.46 -4.83 -5.50
N THR A 75 -2.88 -5.85 -4.87
CA THR A 75 -1.92 -5.65 -3.78
C THR A 75 -0.71 -4.83 -4.23
N HIS A 76 -0.23 -5.04 -5.46
CA HIS A 76 0.88 -4.27 -6.01
C HIS A 76 0.49 -2.83 -6.37
N TRP A 77 -0.78 -2.58 -6.73
CA TRP A 77 -1.30 -1.23 -6.97
C TRP A 77 -1.22 -0.33 -5.73
N LEU A 78 -1.41 -0.88 -4.52
CA LEU A 78 -1.22 -0.14 -3.26
C LEU A 78 0.23 0.34 -3.11
N ARG A 79 1.20 -0.52 -3.42
CA ARG A 79 2.63 -0.18 -3.40
C ARG A 79 2.97 0.89 -4.43
N HIS A 80 2.40 0.80 -5.64
CA HIS A 80 2.56 1.84 -6.65
C HIS A 80 1.98 3.19 -6.21
N THR A 81 0.81 3.16 -5.58
CA THR A 81 0.15 4.35 -5.06
C THR A 81 1.01 5.03 -3.99
N PHE A 82 1.58 4.24 -3.06
CA PHE A 82 2.54 4.75 -2.07
C PHE A 82 3.77 5.39 -2.72
N GLY A 83 4.47 4.68 -3.61
CA GLY A 83 5.68 5.19 -4.27
C GLY A 83 5.41 6.45 -5.10
N GLY A 84 4.33 6.44 -5.89
CA GLY A 84 3.93 7.60 -6.68
C GLY A 84 3.52 8.80 -5.83
N HIS A 85 2.79 8.59 -4.73
CA HIS A 85 2.40 9.67 -3.83
C HIS A 85 3.61 10.29 -3.12
N ARG A 86 4.54 9.47 -2.62
CA ARG A 86 5.81 9.93 -2.03
C ARG A 86 6.58 10.85 -2.97
N MET A 87 6.78 10.42 -4.21
CA MET A 87 7.54 11.21 -5.19
C MET A 87 6.81 12.50 -5.58
N ARG A 88 5.48 12.48 -5.70
CA ARG A 88 4.69 13.70 -5.94
C ARG A 88 4.77 14.70 -4.78
N MET A 89 4.95 14.21 -3.55
CA MET A 89 5.16 15.05 -2.36
C MET A 89 6.61 15.53 -2.20
N GLY A 90 7.47 15.30 -3.20
CA GLY A 90 8.84 15.81 -3.20
C GLY A 90 9.82 15.02 -2.33
N ALA A 91 9.47 13.79 -1.95
CA ALA A 91 10.40 12.91 -1.27
C ALA A 91 11.65 12.63 -2.11
N ALA A 92 12.78 12.45 -1.43
CA ALA A 92 14.03 12.03 -2.07
C ALA A 92 13.89 10.61 -2.65
N LEU A 93 14.49 10.39 -3.83
CA LEU A 93 14.44 9.12 -4.55
C LEU A 93 15.08 7.99 -3.71
N GLU A 94 16.17 8.29 -3.02
CA GLU A 94 16.94 7.39 -2.18
C GLU A 94 16.09 6.87 -1.03
N THR A 95 15.45 7.78 -0.28
CA THR A 95 14.55 7.37 0.81
C THR A 95 13.38 6.55 0.28
N THR A 96 12.86 6.87 -0.91
CA THR A 96 11.73 6.16 -1.53
C THR A 96 12.14 4.77 -1.99
N GLN A 97 13.36 4.63 -2.49
CA GLN A 97 13.94 3.35 -2.82
C GLN A 97 14.11 2.47 -1.59
N ASP A 98 14.65 3.02 -0.49
CA ASP A 98 14.91 2.27 0.74
C ASP A 98 13.62 1.75 1.37
N GLU A 99 12.59 2.60 1.49
CA GLU A 99 11.30 2.19 2.03
C GLU A 99 10.56 1.18 1.15
N LEU A 100 10.75 1.24 -0.17
CA LEU A 100 10.25 0.21 -1.07
C LEU A 100 11.13 -1.07 -0.98
N GLY A 101 12.37 -1.00 -0.53
CA GLY A 101 13.31 -2.12 -0.55
C GLY A 101 13.73 -2.49 -1.98
N HIS A 102 13.88 -1.49 -2.86
CA HIS A 102 14.33 -1.70 -4.24
C HIS A 102 15.86 -1.78 -4.32
N ALA A 103 16.38 -2.86 -4.90
CA ALA A 103 17.81 -3.04 -5.11
C ALA A 103 18.37 -2.16 -6.24
N ASP A 104 17.59 -1.91 -7.30
CA ASP A 104 17.99 -1.06 -8.43
C ASP A 104 17.20 0.27 -8.41
N PRO A 105 17.88 1.44 -8.32
CA PRO A 105 17.25 2.76 -8.41
C PRO A 105 16.39 2.98 -9.66
N LYS A 106 16.65 2.27 -10.76
CA LYS A 106 15.81 2.31 -11.97
C LYS A 106 14.37 1.88 -11.68
N THR A 107 14.16 0.93 -10.77
CA THR A 107 12.82 0.44 -10.40
C THR A 107 12.03 1.45 -9.55
N THR A 108 12.71 2.40 -8.89
CA THR A 108 12.06 3.51 -8.16
C THR A 108 11.81 4.72 -9.06
N ARG A 109 12.66 4.94 -10.07
CA ARG A 109 12.53 6.07 -11.02
C ARG A 109 11.20 6.07 -11.79
N ILE A 110 10.51 4.94 -11.88
CA ILE A 110 9.15 4.87 -12.47
C ILE A 110 8.14 5.76 -11.74
N TYR A 111 8.40 6.14 -10.49
CA TYR A 111 7.52 6.99 -9.68
C TYR A 111 7.84 8.49 -9.77
N THR A 112 8.96 8.87 -10.38
CA THR A 112 9.34 10.28 -10.49
C THR A 112 8.34 11.01 -11.41
N PRO A 113 7.68 12.09 -10.95
CA PRO A 113 6.83 12.93 -11.80
C PRO A 113 7.63 13.32 -13.03
N THR A 114 7.05 13.08 -14.20
CA THR A 114 7.70 13.05 -15.51
C THR A 114 8.90 13.97 -15.64
N VAL A 115 10.00 13.34 -16.07
CA VAL A 115 11.29 13.93 -16.43
C VAL A 115 11.15 15.19 -17.31
N ASP A 116 10.01 15.41 -17.98
CA ASP A 116 9.73 16.59 -18.81
C ASP A 116 9.62 17.92 -18.06
N ALA A 117 9.03 17.95 -16.86
CA ALA A 117 8.93 19.22 -16.11
C ALA A 117 10.28 19.67 -15.55
N ASN A 118 11.14 18.71 -15.18
CA ASN A 118 12.51 18.96 -14.77
C ASN A 118 13.41 19.27 -15.98
N ARG A 119 13.31 18.51 -17.08
CA ARG A 119 14.04 18.79 -18.33
C ARG A 119 13.77 20.19 -18.88
N ARG A 120 12.53 20.65 -18.84
CA ARG A 120 12.18 22.03 -19.26
C ARG A 120 12.88 23.07 -18.39
N ARG A 121 12.84 22.92 -17.06
CA ARG A 121 13.55 23.81 -16.13
C ARG A 121 15.08 23.76 -16.27
N ASP A 122 15.65 22.59 -16.54
CA ASP A 122 17.10 22.44 -16.70
C ASP A 122 17.57 23.03 -18.04
N ALA A 123 16.75 22.92 -19.09
CA ALA A 123 17.00 23.56 -20.38
C ALA A 123 16.91 25.09 -20.32
N GLU A 124 16.07 25.65 -19.43
CA GLU A 124 15.93 27.09 -19.21
C GLU A 124 17.08 27.71 -18.38
N LYS A 125 17.98 26.88 -17.80
CA LYS A 125 19.14 27.33 -17.02
C LYS A 125 20.47 27.32 -17.80
N LEU A 126 20.44 26.93 -19.07
CA LEU A 126 21.56 26.98 -20.02
C LEU A 126 21.46 28.23 -20.88
#